data_AF-A0A1I4MHT9-F1
#
_entry.id   AF-A0A1I4MHT9-F1
#
_cell.length_a   1.000
_cell.length_b   1.000
_cell.length_c   1.000
_cell.angle_alpha   90.00
_cell.angle_beta   90.00
_cell.angle_gamma   90.00
#
_symmetry.space_group_name_H-M   'P 1'
#
loop_
_entity.id
_entity.type
_entity.pdbx_description
1 polymer ?
#
loop_
_entity_poly.entity_id
_entity_poly.type
_entity_poly.pdbx_seq_one_letter_code
_entity_poly.pdbx_strand_id
1 'polypeptide(L)' 'MAWKPIYESEQLSLIVDDDKQVAMLEVSSGGFVPSYITFHWSEQELAEIIQALQNAQQELKGNRA' A
#
# COMPACT_ATOMS: atom_id res chain seq x y z
N MET A 1 -12.85 1.84 16.25
CA MET A 1 -11.55 2.21 15.67
C MET A 1 -10.60 1.08 15.91
N ALA A 2 -10.63 0.06 15.07
CA ALA A 2 -9.62 -0.99 15.05
C ALA A 2 -8.73 -0.74 13.83
N TRP A 3 -7.63 -0.01 14.04
CA TRP A 3 -6.56 0.06 13.04
C TRP A 3 -5.74 -1.21 13.16
N LYS A 4 -5.77 -2.02 12.10
CA LYS A 4 -5.07 -3.29 12.04
C LYS A 4 -3.87 -3.17 11.10
N PRO A 5 -2.63 -3.05 11.61
CA PRO A 5 -1.46 -3.02 10.76
C PRO A 5 -1.28 -4.37 10.06
N ILE A 6 -1.07 -4.34 8.76
CA ILE A 6 -0.85 -5.51 7.89
C ILE A 6 0.61 -5.62 7.46
N TYR A 7 1.25 -4.48 7.21
CA TYR A 7 2.66 -4.40 6.83
C TYR A 7 3.24 -3.08 7.33
N GLU A 8 4.49 -3.11 7.80
CA GLU A 8 5.18 -1.93 8.30
C GLU A 8 6.68 -2.02 7.96
N SER A 9 7.23 -0.91 7.46
CA SER A 9 8.65 -0.67 7.25
C SER A 9 8.98 0.80 7.54
N GLU A 10 10.25 1.20 7.47
CA GLU A 10 10.65 2.60 7.72
C GLU A 10 9.95 3.62 6.81
N GLN A 11 9.53 3.21 5.60
CA GLN A 11 8.99 4.12 4.59
C GLN A 11 7.56 3.78 4.16
N LEU A 12 7.03 2.62 4.54
CA LEU A 12 5.71 2.16 4.11
C LEU A 12 4.94 1.53 5.27
N SER A 13 3.68 1.90 5.43
CA SER A 13 2.76 1.26 6.37
C SER A 13 1.44 0.96 5.67
N LEU A 14 0.99 -0.29 5.72
CA LEU A 14 -0.32 -0.72 5.23
C LEU A 14 -1.18 -1.12 6.42
N ILE A 15 -2.32 -0.44 6.57
CA ILE A 15 -3.26 -0.59 7.69
C ILE A 15 -4.64 -0.88 7.13
N VAL A 16 -5.43 -1.72 7.80
CA VAL A 16 -6.87 -1.85 7.55
C VAL A 16 -7.61 -1.08 8.63
N ASP A 17 -8.52 -0.20 8.21
CA ASP A 17 -9.49 0.45 9.09
C ASP A 17 -10.82 -0.33 9.02
N ASP A 18 -11.04 -1.21 9.99
CA ASP A 18 -12.24 -2.06 10.04
C ASP A 18 -13.53 -1.25 10.21
N ASP A 19 -13.47 -0.03 10.78
CA ASP A 19 -14.67 0.80 10.94
C ASP A 19 -15.10 1.39 9.59
N LYS A 20 -14.13 1.75 8.75
CA LYS A 20 -14.36 2.38 7.44
C LYS A 20 -14.35 1.39 6.28
N GLN A 21 -13.97 0.14 6.53
CA GLN A 21 -13.82 -0.91 5.52
C GLN A 21 -12.88 -0.47 4.37
N VAL A 22 -11.77 0.17 4.74
CA VAL A 22 -10.75 0.63 3.78
C VAL A 22 -9.37 0.12 4.16
N ALA A 23 -8.53 -0.10 3.16
CA ALA A 23 -7.10 -0.23 3.32
C ALA A 23 -6.43 1.13 3.15
N MET A 24 -5.46 1.41 4.01
CA MET A 24 -4.69 2.65 4.03
C MET A 24 -3.21 2.35 3.83
N LEU A 25 -2.60 2.90 2.79
CA LEU A 25 -1.16 2.84 2.56
C LEU A 25 -0.55 4.22 2.83
N GLU A 26 0.31 4.29 3.83
CA GLU A 26 1.11 5.47 4.14
C GLU A 26 2.52 5.29 3.56
N VAL A 27 2.98 6.31 2.84
CA VAL A 27 4.32 6.37 2.25
C VAL A 27 5.06 7.57 2.82
N SER A 28 6.23 7.33 3.42
CA SER A 28 7.12 8.35 3.97
C SER A 28 8.35 8.53 3.08
N SER A 29 8.70 9.78 2.77
CA SER A 29 9.90 10.12 2.01
C SER A 29 11.23 9.91 2.77
N GLY A 30 11.20 9.61 4.07
CA GLY A 30 12.38 9.30 4.88
C GLY A 30 13.38 10.46 5.09
N GLY A 31 13.03 11.69 4.68
CA GLY A 31 13.89 12.88 4.82
C GLY A 31 13.81 13.56 6.18
N PHE A 32 14.65 14.60 6.39
CA PHE A 32 14.65 15.42 7.62
C PHE A 32 13.28 16.08 7.91
N VAL A 33 12.52 16.37 6.86
CA VAL A 33 11.10 16.71 6.94
C VAL A 33 10.34 15.65 6.15
N PRO A 34 9.85 14.59 6.81
CA PRO A 34 9.14 13.52 6.12
C PRO A 34 7.83 14.07 5.53
N SER A 35 7.61 13.79 4.25
CA SER A 35 6.34 14.01 3.59
C SER A 35 5.60 12.69 3.55
N TYR A 36 4.36 12.70 4.02
CA TYR A 36 3.50 11.53 4.07
C TYR A 36 2.46 11.62 2.96
N ILE A 37 2.36 10.59 2.14
CA ILE A 37 1.27 10.40 1.20
C ILE A 37 0.46 9.21 1.69
N THR A 38 -0.84 9.42 1.91
CA THR A 38 -1.75 8.37 2.37
C THR A 38 -2.75 8.06 1.27
N PHE A 39 -2.73 6.82 0.81
CA PHE A 39 -3.73 6.28 -0.10
C PHE A 39 -4.80 5.55 0.71
N HIS A 40 -6.05 5.71 0.31
CA HIS A 40 -7.18 4.95 0.85
C HIS A 40 -7.83 4.19 -0.29
N TRP A 41 -8.07 2.91 -0.09
CA TRP A 41 -8.73 2.05 -1.05
C TRP A 41 -9.90 1.34 -0.39
N SER A 42 -11.06 1.38 -1.05
CA SER A 42 -12.12 0.42 -0.80
C SER A 42 -11.66 -1.01 -1.12
N GLU A 43 -12.45 -2.01 -0.72
CA GLU A 43 -12.18 -3.42 -1.04
C GLU A 43 -12.01 -3.64 -2.56
N GLN A 44 -12.86 -3.02 -3.38
CA GLN A 44 -12.80 -3.14 -4.83
C GLN A 44 -11.51 -2.53 -5.40
N GLU A 45 -11.20 -1.28 -5.03
CA GLU A 45 -9.99 -0.59 -5.51
C GLU A 45 -8.73 -1.33 -5.05
N LEU A 46 -8.74 -1.88 -3.83
CA LEU A 46 -7.63 -2.69 -3.32
C LEU A 46 -7.40 -3.93 -4.19
N ALA A 47 -8.46 -4.63 -4.61
CA ALA A 47 -8.34 -5.77 -5.49
C ALA A 47 -7.74 -5.39 -6.86
N GLU A 48 -8.17 -4.25 -7.42
CA GLU A 48 -7.63 -3.72 -8.68
C GLU A 48 -6.14 -3.37 -8.56
N ILE A 49 -5.73 -2.71 -7.46
CA ILE A 49 -4.32 -2.38 -7.18
C ILE A 49 -3.49 -3.66 -6.97
N ILE A 50 -4.00 -4.66 -6.25
CA ILE A 50 -3.30 -5.95 -6.08
C ILE A 50 -3.03 -6.59 -7.45
N GLN A 51 -4.02 -6.61 -8.35
CA GLN A 51 -3.83 -7.15 -9.68
C GLN A 51 -2.79 -6.35 -10.47
N ALA A 52 -2.80 -5.01 -10.40
CA ALA A 52 -1.81 -4.16 -11.06
C ALA A 52 -0.39 -4.40 -10.53
N LEU A 53 -0.22 -4.53 -9.21
CA LEU A 53 1.08 -4.83 -8.58
C LEU A 53 1.60 -6.22 -8.98
N GLN A 54 0.73 -7.22 -9.08
CA GLN A 54 1.09 -8.54 -9.57
C GLN A 54 1.55 -8.51 -11.03
N ASN A 55 0.83 -7.78 -11.89
CA ASN A 55 1.23 -7.60 -13.28
C ASN A 55 2.61 -6.91 -13.37
N ALA A 56 2.83 -5.84 -12.61
CA ALA A 56 4.13 -5.17 -12.55
C ALA A 56 5.25 -6.11 -12.08
N GLN A 57 4.98 -6.97 -11.10
CA GLN A 57 5.94 -7.98 -10.66
C GLN A 57 6.28 -8.99 -11.78
N GLN A 58 5.30 -9.39 -12.58
CA GLN A 58 5.52 -10.29 -13.72
C GLN A 58 6.37 -9.63 -14.81
N GLU A 59 6.09 -8.38 -15.17
CA GLU A 59 6.90 -7.60 -16.13
C GLU A 59 8.37 -7.50 -15.69
N LEU A 60 8.62 -7.25 -14.40
CA LEU A 60 9.99 -7.20 -13.84
C LEU A 60 10.70 -8.57 -13.90
N LYS A 61 9.96 -9.68 -13.88
CA LYS A 61 10.51 -11.04 -14.04
C LYS A 61 10.73 -11.39 -15.52
N GLY A 62 9.86 -10.93 -16.41
CA GLY A 62 9.90 -11.19 -17.85
C GLY A 62 10.99 -10.43 -18.61
N ASN A 63 11.37 -9.23 -18.14
CA ASN A 63 12.46 -8.41 -18.71
C ASN A 63 13.88 -8.82 -18.27
N ARG A 64 14.06 -10.03 -17.73
CA ARG A 64 15.36 -10.60 -17.33
C ARG A 64 15.86 -11.71 -18.27
N ALA A 65 15.32 -11.82 -19.48
CA ALA A 65 15.78 -12.73 -20.53
C ALA A 65 16.69 -12.01 -21.54
#